data_AF-A0A0P9DKU3-F1
#
_entry.id   AF-A0A0P9DKU3-F1
#
_cell.length_a   1.000
_cell.length_b   1.000
_cell.length_c   1.000
_cell.angle_alpha   90.00
_cell.angle_beta   90.00
_cell.angle_gamma   90.00
#
_symmetry.space_group_name_H-M   'P 1'
#
loop_
_entity.id
_entity.type
_entity.pdbx_description
1 polymer ?
#
loop_
_entity_poly.entity_id
_entity_poly.type
_entity_poly.pdbx_seq_one_letter_code
_entity_poly.pdbx_strand_id
1 'polypeptide(L)'
;KLLAMVVQHWALILGCWQYPERSLVKAAQVVREHAADLASARGQCERLSEVLTSIQQVLRRTARMNSRKTHPNTYQRLLALAADPLQA
;
A
#
# COMPACT_ATOMS: atom_id res chain seq x y z
N LYS A 1 -15.74 -1.88 -11.65
CA LYS A 1 -14.40 -2.45 -11.97
C LYS A 1 -13.33 -1.36 -12.11
N LEU A 2 -13.52 -0.33 -12.96
CA LEU A 2 -12.56 0.77 -13.10
C LEU A 2 -12.26 1.52 -11.79
N LEU A 3 -13.28 1.85 -11.00
CA LEU A 3 -13.08 2.56 -9.73
C LEU A 3 -12.16 1.78 -8.76
N ALA A 4 -12.36 0.46 -8.66
CA ALA A 4 -11.49 -0.40 -7.85
C ALA A 4 -10.03 -0.39 -8.36
N MET A 5 -9.83 -0.39 -9.68
CA MET A 5 -8.49 -0.29 -10.28
C MET A 5 -7.85 1.08 -10.03
N VAL A 6 -8.62 2.17 -10.07
CA VAL A 6 -8.13 3.52 -9.77
C VAL A 6 -7.75 3.65 -8.29
N VAL A 7 -8.57 3.14 -7.37
CA VAL A 7 -8.25 3.18 -5.94
C VAL A 7 -7.08 2.25 -5.61
N GLN A 8 -6.98 1.08 -6.27
CA GLN A 8 -5.82 0.20 -6.18
C GLN A 8 -4.54 0.89 -6.69
N HIS A 9 -4.63 1.62 -7.81
CA HIS A 9 -3.52 2.40 -8.35
C HIS A 9 -3.09 3.52 -7.40
N TRP A 10 -4.05 4.22 -6.78
CA TRP A 10 -3.77 5.26 -5.78
C TRP A 10 -3.11 4.70 -4.52
N ALA A 11 -3.55 3.53 -4.03
CA ALA A 11 -2.88 2.86 -2.91
C ALA A 11 -1.42 2.47 -3.23
N LEU A 12 -1.15 2.15 -4.51
CA LEU A 12 0.19 1.89 -5.01
C LEU A 12 1.08 3.13 -4.91
N ILE A 13 0.61 4.24 -5.48
CA ILE A 13 1.35 5.51 -5.56
C ILE A 13 1.54 6.14 -4.17
N LEU A 14 0.48 6.22 -3.37
CA LEU A 14 0.46 7.04 -2.16
C LEU A 14 1.08 6.34 -0.93
N GLY A 15 1.03 5.01 -0.86
CA GLY A 15 1.36 4.28 0.37
C GLY A 15 2.45 3.22 0.24
N CYS A 16 2.69 2.70 -0.97
CA CYS A 16 3.53 1.53 -1.15
C CYS A 16 4.79 1.81 -1.98
N TRP A 17 4.74 2.74 -2.93
CA TRP A 17 5.84 2.96 -3.86
C TRP A 17 7.14 3.43 -3.19
N GLN A 18 7.03 4.30 -2.19
CA GLN A 18 8.20 4.82 -1.47
C GLN A 18 8.78 3.83 -0.46
N TYR A 19 8.06 2.75 -0.13
CA TYR A 19 8.41 1.84 0.96
C TYR A 19 8.57 0.41 0.42
N PRO A 20 9.81 -0.02 0.11
CA PRO A 20 10.07 -1.31 -0.53
C PRO A 20 9.59 -2.52 0.29
N GLU A 21 9.39 -2.35 1.60
CA GLU A 21 8.86 -3.36 2.51
C GLU A 21 7.32 -3.49 2.51
N ARG A 22 6.59 -2.73 1.68
CA ARG A 22 5.13 -2.77 1.61
C ARG A 22 4.61 -3.79 0.59
N SER A 23 3.61 -4.58 1.01
CA SER A 23 2.93 -5.57 0.19
C SER A 23 1.78 -4.95 -0.61
N LEU A 24 1.93 -4.93 -1.92
CA LEU A 24 0.89 -4.48 -2.86
C LEU A 24 -0.39 -5.33 -2.79
N VAL A 25 -0.25 -6.62 -2.50
CA VAL A 25 -1.38 -7.55 -2.37
C VAL A 25 -2.22 -7.22 -1.14
N LYS A 26 -1.57 -7.00 0.02
CA LYS A 26 -2.26 -6.57 1.24
C LYS A 26 -2.88 -5.18 1.07
N ALA A 27 -2.19 -4.28 0.37
CA ALA A 27 -2.73 -2.96 0.10
C ALA A 27 -4.00 -3.01 -0.75
N ALA A 28 -3.99 -3.81 -1.81
CA ALA A 28 -5.18 -4.05 -2.63
C ALA A 28 -6.31 -4.74 -1.83
N GLN A 29 -5.99 -5.59 -0.86
CA GLN A 29 -6.97 -6.21 0.02
C GLN A 29 -7.70 -5.18 0.90
N VAL A 30 -6.96 -4.29 1.57
CA VAL A 30 -7.54 -3.21 2.39
C VAL A 30 -8.47 -2.33 1.55
N VAL A 31 -8.08 -1.98 0.33
CA VAL A 31 -8.93 -1.21 -0.59
C VAL A 31 -10.23 -1.95 -0.94
N ARG A 32 -10.16 -3.28 -1.15
CA ARG A 32 -11.35 -4.10 -1.43
C ARG A 32 -12.29 -4.17 -0.23
N GLU A 33 -11.75 -4.25 0.98
CA GLU A 33 -12.53 -4.28 2.23
C GLU A 33 -13.33 -2.97 2.42
N HIS A 34 -12.78 -1.83 1.99
CA HIS A 34 -13.46 -0.52 2.03
C HIS A 34 -14.25 -0.17 0.76
N ALA A 35 -14.44 -1.11 -0.18
CA ALA A 35 -15.12 -0.81 -1.46
C ALA A 35 -16.58 -0.38 -1.27
N ALA A 36 -17.28 -0.93 -0.28
CA ALA A 36 -18.65 -0.55 0.05
C ALA A 36 -18.71 0.88 0.61
N ASP A 37 -17.78 1.23 1.51
CA ASP A 37 -17.70 2.58 2.09
C ASP A 37 -17.45 3.63 1.00
N LEU A 38 -16.51 3.35 0.08
CA LEU A 38 -16.23 4.20 -1.07
C LEU A 38 -17.43 4.36 -2.00
N ALA A 39 -18.20 3.30 -2.23
CA ALA A 39 -19.43 3.38 -3.03
C ALA A 39 -20.51 4.22 -2.33
N SER A 40 -20.61 4.09 -0.99
CA SER A 40 -21.58 4.82 -0.17
C SER A 40 -21.27 6.32 -0.07
N ALA A 41 -19.99 6.70 -0.12
CA ALA A 41 -19.52 8.09 -0.07
C ALA A 41 -19.65 8.83 -1.42
N ARG A 42 -20.23 8.20 -2.44
CA ARG A 42 -20.35 8.79 -3.78
C ARG A 42 -21.15 10.10 -3.72
N GLY A 43 -20.56 11.17 -4.27
CA GLY A 43 -21.18 12.50 -4.28
C GLY A 43 -21.03 13.29 -2.97
N GLN A 44 -20.34 12.73 -1.97
CA GLN A 44 -20.12 13.37 -0.67
C GLN A 44 -18.61 13.52 -0.45
N CYS A 45 -18.06 14.67 -0.82
CA CYS A 45 -16.61 14.90 -0.80
C CYS A 45 -15.98 14.69 0.58
N GLU A 46 -16.63 15.16 1.65
CA GLU A 46 -16.13 14.98 3.02
C GLU A 46 -16.06 13.51 3.42
N ARG A 47 -17.16 12.77 3.21
CA ARG A 47 -17.22 11.34 3.53
C ARG A 47 -16.25 10.52 2.69
N LEU A 48 -16.02 10.92 1.44
CA LEU A 48 -14.99 10.30 0.59
C LEU A 48 -13.59 10.54 1.16
N SER A 49 -13.31 11.76 1.63
CA SER A 49 -12.04 12.11 2.28
C SER A 49 -11.80 11.30 3.55
N GLU A 50 -12.83 11.11 4.38
CA GLU A 50 -12.77 10.28 5.60
C GLU A 50 -12.42 8.83 5.28
N VAL A 51 -13.12 8.22 4.31
CA VAL A 51 -12.87 6.84 3.89
C VAL A 51 -11.46 6.67 3.34
N LEU A 52 -10.99 7.61 2.50
CA LEU A 52 -9.63 7.59 1.98
C LEU A 52 -8.58 7.75 3.09
N THR A 53 -8.83 8.61 4.07
CA THR A 53 -7.95 8.81 5.23
C THR A 53 -7.88 7.54 6.08
N SER A 54 -9.00 6.88 6.31
CA SER A 54 -9.07 5.60 7.02
C SER A 54 -8.25 4.52 6.29
N ILE A 55 -8.43 4.38 4.97
CA ILE A 55 -7.65 3.45 4.14
C ILE A 55 -6.15 3.73 4.29
N GLN A 56 -5.72 5.00 4.20
CA GLN A 56 -4.30 5.35 4.37
C GLN A 56 -3.76 4.96 5.75
N GLN A 57 -4.53 5.18 6.82
CA GLN A 57 -4.12 4.80 8.18
C GLN A 57 -3.97 3.29 8.33
N VAL A 58 -4.90 2.51 7.78
CA VAL A 58 -4.84 1.05 7.79
C VAL A 58 -3.64 0.57 6.99
N LEU A 59 -3.44 1.07 5.77
CA LEU A 59 -2.31 0.70 4.91
C LEU A 59 -0.95 0.95 5.59
N ARG A 60 -0.78 2.08 6.29
CA ARG A 60 0.42 2.39 7.07
C ARG A 60 0.72 1.33 8.14
N ARG A 61 -0.29 0.65 8.67
CA ARG A 61 -0.14 -0.35 9.74
C ARG A 61 -0.03 -1.78 9.21
N THR A 62 -0.85 -2.16 8.24
CA THR A 62 -1.08 -3.58 7.89
C THR A 62 -0.34 -4.04 6.63
N ALA A 63 -0.06 -3.14 5.70
CA ALA A 63 0.48 -3.50 4.38
C ALA A 63 1.98 -3.81 4.39
N ARG A 64 2.58 -4.24 5.51
CA ARG A 64 4.01 -4.57 5.59
C ARG A 64 4.26 -6.05 5.23
N MET A 65 5.31 -6.31 4.47
CA MET A 65 5.86 -7.66 4.27
C MET A 65 6.70 -8.05 5.47
N ASN A 66 6.54 -9.30 5.93
CA ASN A 66 7.36 -9.83 7.00
C ASN A 66 8.81 -9.97 6.51
N SER A 67 9.75 -9.40 7.26
CA SER A 67 11.18 -9.63 7.04
C SER A 67 11.49 -11.10 7.32
N ARG A 68 12.26 -11.73 6.43
CA ARG A 68 12.71 -13.13 6.57
C ARG A 68 14.23 -13.16 6.67
N LYS A 69 14.75 -14.01 7.57
CA LYS A 69 16.19 -14.16 7.81
C LYS A 69 16.81 -15.26 6.95
N THR A 70 16.14 -16.41 6.83
CA THR A 70 16.66 -17.59 6.09
C THR A 70 16.61 -17.43 4.57
N HIS A 71 15.51 -16.90 4.05
CA HIS A 71 15.34 -16.58 2.63
C HIS A 71 14.82 -15.14 2.51
N PRO A 72 15.73 -14.16 2.40
CA PRO A 72 15.36 -12.76 2.32
C PRO A 72 14.46 -12.48 1.12
N ASN A 73 13.43 -11.67 1.32
CA ASN A 73 12.57 -11.20 0.23
C ASN A 73 13.38 -10.32 -0.73
N THR A 74 12.94 -10.19 -1.98
CA THR A 74 13.62 -9.39 -3.02
C THR A 74 13.93 -7.96 -2.55
N TYR A 75 12.99 -7.31 -1.86
CA TYR A 75 13.21 -5.96 -1.34
C TYR A 75 14.37 -5.88 -0.34
N GLN A 76 14.58 -6.91 0.49
CA GLN A 76 15.68 -6.96 1.44
C GLN A 76 17.02 -7.09 0.73
N ARG A 77 17.06 -7.85 -0.38
CA ARG A 77 18.26 -7.98 -1.22
C ARG A 77 18.60 -6.67 -1.92
N LEU A 78 17.61 -5.98 -2.48
CA LEU A 78 17.79 -4.68 -3.12
C LEU A 78 18.24 -3.60 -2.13
N LEU A 79 17.65 -3.56 -0.93
CA LEU A 79 18.08 -2.65 0.14
C LEU A 79 19.50 -2.96 0.61
N ALA A 80 19.87 -4.23 0.74
CA ALA A 80 21.23 -4.62 1.11
C ALA A 80 22.26 -4.19 0.07
N LEU A 81 21.94 -4.32 -1.22
CA LEU A 81 22.79 -3.83 -2.32
C LEU A 81 22.92 -2.30 -2.30
N ALA A 82 21.81 -1.58 -2.10
CA ALA A 82 21.83 -0.12 -2.02
C ALA A 82 22.54 0.42 -0.77
N ALA A 83 22.66 -0.38 0.29
CA ALA A 83 23.34 -0.01 1.53
C ALA A 83 24.84 -0.34 1.54
N ASP A 84 25.34 -1.09 0.55
CA ASP A 84 26.76 -1.44 0.46
C ASP A 84 27.58 -0.24 -0.08
N PRO A 85 28.48 0.36 0.73
CA PRO A 85 29.23 1.54 0.32
C PRO A 85 30.30 1.26 -0.75
N LEU A 86 30.60 -0.01 -1.04
CA LEU A 86 31.66 -0.41 -1.98
C LEU A 86 31.29 -0.29 -3.47
N GLN A 87 30.10 0.24 -3.79
CA GLN A 87 29.64 0.48 -5.16
C GLN A 87 29.48 1.96 -5.54
N ALA A 88 29.91 2.91 -4.69
CA ALA A 88 29.85 4.35 -4.95
C ALA A 88 31.21 4.96 -5.34
#